data_AF-A0AAU3PQ35-F1
#
_entry.id   AF-A0AAU3PQ35-F1
#
_cell.length_a   1.000
_cell.length_b   1.000
_cell.length_c   1.000
_cell.angle_alpha   90.00
_cell.angle_beta   90.00
_cell.angle_gamma   90.00
#
_symmetry.space_group_name_H-M   'P 1'
#
loop_
_entity.id
_entity.type
_entity.pdbx_description
1 polymer ?
#
loop_
_entity_poly.entity_id
_entity_poly.type
_entity_poly.pdbx_seq_one_letter_code
_entity_poly.pdbx_strand_id
1 'polypeptide(L)'
;MTYFKDGTTYSYLQEFADGAINIGWLDAAEPYARCESLPQDFIDTLIQMCRKSVNKTRGWHVCNLCPPSTDIVPAPTVQKSPEGDFPLGFGEIRVSSNTGTRYAAPDMIAHYVVAHNYSPPQEFVDAALNRDNAE
;
A
#
# COMPACT_ATOMS: atom_id res chain seq x y z
N MET A 1 -3.06 -9.50 6.09
CA MET A 1 -3.08 -9.49 4.64
C MET A 1 -2.32 -10.74 4.28
N THR A 2 -2.48 -11.28 3.08
CA THR A 2 -1.49 -12.24 2.63
C THR A 2 -0.16 -11.51 2.43
N TYR A 3 0.93 -12.10 2.91
CA TYR A 3 2.29 -11.62 2.66
C TYR A 3 2.68 -11.89 1.21
N PHE A 4 3.28 -10.91 0.55
CA PHE A 4 4.01 -11.11 -0.69
C PHE A 4 5.30 -10.29 -0.66
N LYS A 5 6.43 -10.95 -0.91
CA LYS A 5 7.72 -10.28 -0.94
C LYS A 5 7.75 -9.21 -2.02
N ASP A 6 8.27 -8.03 -1.68
CA ASP A 6 8.49 -6.95 -2.63
C ASP A 6 9.31 -7.43 -3.83
N GLY A 7 8.90 -7.04 -5.04
CA GLY A 7 9.57 -7.42 -6.28
C GLY A 7 9.09 -8.76 -6.88
N THR A 8 8.20 -9.49 -6.20
CA THR A 8 7.59 -10.71 -6.76
C THR A 8 6.38 -10.40 -7.64
N THR A 9 6.03 -11.32 -8.53
CA THR A 9 4.83 -11.17 -9.37
C THR A 9 3.55 -11.25 -8.53
N TYR A 10 2.63 -10.33 -8.79
CA TYR A 10 1.32 -10.28 -8.16
C TYR A 10 0.49 -11.53 -8.46
N SER A 11 -0.07 -12.14 -7.42
CA SER A 11 -0.86 -13.36 -7.53
C SER A 11 -2.05 -13.44 -6.56
N TYR A 12 -2.42 -12.33 -5.91
CA TYR A 12 -3.48 -12.33 -4.89
C TYR A 12 -4.86 -12.52 -5.51
N LEU A 13 -5.28 -11.60 -6.39
CA LEU A 13 -6.51 -11.71 -7.17
C LEU A 13 -6.15 -12.08 -8.62
N GLN A 14 -6.19 -13.37 -8.95
CA GLN A 14 -5.73 -13.87 -10.25
C GLN A 14 -6.45 -13.22 -11.44
N GLU A 15 -7.73 -12.84 -11.28
CA GLU A 15 -8.50 -12.11 -12.30
C GLU A 15 -7.93 -10.71 -12.63
N PHE A 16 -7.13 -10.14 -11.74
CA PHE A 16 -6.40 -8.87 -11.91
C PHE A 16 -4.89 -9.07 -12.01
N ALA A 17 -4.43 -10.30 -12.27
CA ALA A 17 -3.03 -10.57 -12.54
C ALA A 17 -2.67 -10.11 -13.95
N ASP A 18 -1.97 -8.96 -14.03
CA ASP A 18 -1.63 -8.28 -15.26
C ASP A 18 -0.12 -8.13 -15.47
N GLY A 19 0.66 -8.97 -14.77
CA GLY A 19 2.11 -8.89 -14.71
C GLY A 19 2.63 -7.84 -13.73
N ALA A 20 1.76 -7.26 -12.89
CA ALA A 20 2.19 -6.34 -11.86
C ALA A 20 3.13 -6.99 -10.83
N ILE A 21 3.95 -6.15 -10.21
CA ILE A 21 4.90 -6.50 -9.17
C ILE A 21 4.33 -6.11 -7.80
N ASN A 22 4.42 -7.01 -6.83
CA ASN A 22 4.01 -6.80 -5.44
C ASN A 22 4.91 -5.77 -4.76
N ILE A 23 4.29 -4.81 -4.08
CA ILE A 23 4.95 -3.83 -3.21
C ILE A 23 4.11 -3.64 -1.95
N GLY A 24 4.73 -3.71 -0.77
CA GLY A 24 4.08 -3.35 0.50
C GLY A 24 3.09 -4.37 1.05
N TRP A 25 3.14 -5.63 0.61
CA TRP A 25 2.35 -6.73 1.16
C TRP A 25 3.03 -7.35 2.38
N LEU A 26 3.07 -6.58 3.47
CA LEU A 26 3.86 -6.88 4.66
C LEU A 26 3.15 -7.86 5.62
N ASP A 27 3.97 -8.51 6.46
CA ASP A 27 3.53 -9.30 7.60
C ASP A 27 4.53 -9.13 8.76
N ALA A 28 4.05 -9.21 10.00
CA ALA A 28 4.88 -9.06 11.19
C ALA A 28 5.93 -10.18 11.35
N ALA A 29 5.72 -11.35 10.76
CA ALA A 29 6.66 -12.45 10.76
C ALA A 29 7.81 -12.28 9.76
N GLU A 30 7.70 -11.33 8.83
CA GLU A 30 8.63 -11.16 7.72
C GLU A 30 9.42 -9.84 7.81
N PRO A 31 10.73 -9.85 7.55
CA PRO A 31 11.50 -8.62 7.54
C PRO A 31 11.13 -7.75 6.33
N TYR A 32 11.20 -6.42 6.52
CA TYR A 32 10.98 -5.45 5.45
C TYR A 32 11.94 -4.27 5.60
N ALA A 33 12.22 -3.59 4.48
CA ALA A 33 13.06 -2.41 4.46
C ALA A 33 12.40 -1.26 5.21
N ARG A 34 13.19 -0.51 5.99
CA ARG A 34 12.72 0.65 6.76
C ARG A 34 13.57 1.89 6.48
N CYS A 35 12.93 3.05 6.53
CA CYS A 35 13.61 4.33 6.43
C CYS A 35 12.97 5.34 7.39
N GLU A 36 13.78 6.25 7.93
CA GLU A 36 13.32 7.23 8.91
C GLU A 36 12.40 8.30 8.29
N SER A 37 12.64 8.63 7.02
CA SER A 37 11.87 9.64 6.29
C SER A 37 11.76 9.31 4.81
N LEU A 38 10.57 9.51 4.25
CA LEU A 38 10.32 9.56 2.80
C LEU A 38 9.93 10.99 2.40
N PRO A 39 10.10 11.36 1.12
CA PRO A 39 9.62 12.64 0.60
C PRO A 39 8.12 12.85 0.90
N GLN A 40 7.76 14.05 1.38
CA GLN A 40 6.39 14.34 1.80
C GLN A 40 5.40 14.31 0.64
N ASP A 41 5.83 14.78 -0.53
CA ASP A 41 5.07 14.70 -1.78
C ASP A 41 4.73 13.25 -2.16
N PHE A 42 5.65 12.30 -1.94
CA PHE A 42 5.37 10.88 -2.14
C PHE A 42 4.34 10.36 -1.14
N ILE A 43 4.47 10.70 0.15
CA ILE A 43 3.52 10.28 1.19
C ILE A 43 2.11 10.80 0.86
N ASP A 44 1.99 12.07 0.50
CA ASP A 44 0.71 12.69 0.15
C ASP A 44 0.11 12.04 -1.10
N THR A 45 0.93 11.82 -2.13
CA THR A 45 0.55 11.11 -3.36
C THR A 45 0.04 9.71 -3.06
N LEU A 46 0.74 8.96 -2.22
CA LEU A 46 0.39 7.60 -1.82
C LEU A 46 -0.95 7.56 -1.08
N ILE A 47 -1.17 8.47 -0.13
CA ILE A 47 -2.44 8.60 0.60
C ILE A 47 -3.60 8.86 -0.38
N GLN A 48 -3.41 9.75 -1.36
CA GLN A 48 -4.44 10.01 -2.38
C GLN A 48 -4.76 8.78 -3.24
N MET A 49 -3.75 7.95 -3.56
CA MET A 49 -3.96 6.70 -4.28
C MET A 49 -4.77 5.71 -3.45
N CYS A 50 -4.40 5.52 -2.19
CA CYS A 50 -5.09 4.60 -1.29
C CYS A 50 -6.55 5.00 -1.06
N ARG A 51 -6.85 6.31 -1.04
CA ARG A 51 -8.24 6.81 -0.98
C ARG A 51 -9.07 6.36 -2.18
N LYS A 52 -8.45 6.25 -3.36
CA LYS A 52 -9.05 5.81 -4.62
C LYS A 52 -8.76 4.32 -4.92
N SER A 53 -8.57 3.50 -3.89
CA SER A 53 -8.21 2.08 -4.06
C SER A 53 -9.17 1.32 -4.98
N VAL A 54 -8.62 0.32 -5.66
CA VAL A 54 -9.30 -0.59 -6.59
C VAL A 54 -9.35 -2.01 -6.02
N ASN A 55 -10.04 -2.91 -6.73
CA ASN A 55 -10.16 -4.33 -6.38
C ASN A 55 -10.56 -4.58 -4.92
N LYS A 56 -11.56 -3.81 -4.47
CA LYS A 56 -12.05 -3.81 -3.09
C LYS A 56 -12.75 -5.13 -2.77
N THR A 57 -12.47 -5.67 -1.59
CA THR A 57 -13.07 -6.90 -1.05
C THR A 57 -14.09 -6.57 0.05
N ARG A 58 -14.92 -7.56 0.42
CA ARG A 58 -16.01 -7.39 1.40
C ARG A 58 -15.55 -7.47 2.87
N GLY A 59 -14.24 -7.48 3.12
CA GLY A 59 -13.65 -7.48 4.47
C GLY A 59 -12.46 -6.54 4.51
N TRP A 60 -11.93 -6.30 5.71
CA TRP A 60 -10.71 -5.52 5.89
C TRP A 60 -9.65 -6.31 6.64
N HIS A 61 -8.40 -6.04 6.32
CA HIS A 61 -7.25 -6.50 7.06
C HIS A 61 -6.95 -5.54 8.21
N VAL A 62 -6.87 -6.08 9.41
CA VAL A 62 -6.34 -5.40 10.59
C VAL A 62 -4.82 -5.51 10.59
N CYS A 63 -4.11 -4.38 10.62
CA CYS A 63 -2.65 -4.35 10.65
C CYS A 63 -2.09 -5.26 11.76
N ASN A 64 -1.27 -6.26 11.40
CA ASN A 64 -0.61 -7.13 12.39
C ASN A 64 0.78 -6.63 12.81
N LEU A 65 1.28 -5.54 12.22
CA LEU A 65 2.50 -4.85 12.66
C LEU A 65 2.23 -3.93 13.86
N CYS A 66 0.99 -3.47 14.01
CA CYS A 66 0.53 -2.74 15.18
C CYS A 66 0.46 -3.64 16.41
N PRO A 67 0.64 -3.10 17.62
CA PRO A 67 0.25 -3.78 18.84
C PRO A 67 -1.22 -4.25 18.74
N PRO A 68 -1.56 -5.42 19.31
CA PRO A 68 -2.94 -5.92 19.29
C PRO A 68 -3.91 -4.90 19.88
N SER A 69 -5.06 -4.69 19.22
CA SER A 69 -6.11 -3.83 19.77
C SER A 69 -6.74 -4.50 20.99
N THR A 70 -7.15 -3.68 21.97
CA THR A 70 -7.91 -4.14 23.14
C THR A 70 -9.42 -4.12 22.90
N ASP A 71 -9.86 -3.72 21.71
CA ASP A 71 -11.26 -3.59 21.35
C ASP A 71 -11.94 -4.96 21.19
N ILE A 72 -13.19 -5.05 21.66
CA ILE A 72 -14.00 -6.28 21.56
C ILE A 72 -14.30 -6.62 20.09
N VAL A 73 -14.43 -5.60 19.24
CA VAL A 73 -14.68 -5.75 17.80
C VAL A 73 -13.54 -5.09 17.03
N PRO A 74 -12.84 -5.80 16.13
CA PRO A 74 -11.76 -5.21 15.35
C PRO A 74 -12.30 -4.13 14.40
N ALA A 75 -11.78 -2.91 14.52
CA ALA A 75 -12.06 -1.81 13.61
C ALA A 75 -11.04 -1.81 12.45
N PRO A 76 -11.40 -1.24 11.27
CA PRO A 76 -10.43 -1.04 10.20
C PRO A 76 -9.39 0.01 10.60
N THR A 77 -8.19 -0.13 10.06
CA THR A 77 -7.17 0.93 10.12
C THR A 77 -7.71 2.18 9.42
N VAL A 78 -7.58 3.34 10.04
CA VAL A 78 -8.04 4.62 9.48
C VAL A 78 -6.85 5.47 9.05
N GLN A 79 -6.80 5.83 7.78
CA GLN A 79 -5.84 6.78 7.24
C GLN A 79 -6.34 8.21 7.46
N LYS A 80 -5.49 9.05 8.05
CA LYS A 80 -5.72 10.49 8.15
C LYS A 80 -5.35 11.17 6.83
N SER A 81 -6.18 12.10 6.37
CA SER A 81 -5.87 12.95 5.21
C SER A 81 -6.57 14.31 5.30
N PRO A 82 -6.05 15.37 4.64
CA PRO A 82 -6.69 16.69 4.62
C PRO A 82 -8.12 16.66 4.06
N GLU A 83 -8.44 15.74 3.16
CA GLU A 83 -9.77 15.58 2.54
C GLU A 83 -10.72 14.69 3.38
N GLY A 84 -10.34 14.41 4.63
CA GLY A 84 -11.10 13.62 5.58
C GLY A 84 -10.58 12.19 5.72
N ASP A 85 -10.88 11.57 6.85
CA ASP A 85 -10.39 10.22 7.15
C ASP A 85 -11.06 9.15 6.29
N PHE A 86 -10.35 8.07 5.99
CA PHE A 86 -10.90 6.94 5.26
C PHE A 86 -10.33 5.60 5.77
N PRO A 87 -11.11 4.50 5.71
CA PRO A 87 -10.62 3.20 6.12
C PRO A 87 -9.61 2.65 5.11
N LEU A 88 -8.77 1.73 5.57
CA LEU A 88 -7.84 0.91 4.77
C LEU A 88 -8.09 -0.58 5.03
N GLY A 89 -7.33 -1.43 4.33
CA GLY A 89 -7.27 -2.86 4.54
C GLY A 89 -8.17 -3.67 3.64
N PHE A 90 -8.89 -3.06 2.69
CA PHE A 90 -9.90 -3.75 1.89
C PHE A 90 -9.64 -3.72 0.39
N GLY A 91 -8.69 -2.92 -0.09
CA GLY A 91 -8.35 -2.86 -1.51
C GLY A 91 -6.86 -2.73 -1.76
N GLU A 92 -6.53 -2.35 -2.98
CA GLU A 92 -5.16 -2.17 -3.46
C GLU A 92 -5.07 -0.94 -4.37
N ILE A 93 -3.85 -0.48 -4.61
CA ILE A 93 -3.53 0.56 -5.58
C ILE A 93 -2.71 -0.03 -6.71
N ARG A 94 -2.85 0.56 -7.90
CA ARG A 94 -2.05 0.24 -9.07
C ARG A 94 -1.19 1.44 -9.45
N VAL A 95 0.09 1.19 -9.68
CA VAL A 95 1.07 2.22 -10.04
C VAL A 95 1.78 1.75 -11.30
N SER A 96 1.92 2.64 -12.29
CA SER A 96 2.64 2.36 -13.53
C SER A 96 3.84 3.28 -13.63
N SER A 97 5.01 2.71 -13.94
CA SER A 97 6.19 3.50 -14.30
C SER A 97 6.14 3.92 -15.76
N ASN A 98 6.91 4.96 -16.11
CA ASN A 98 7.10 5.39 -17.50
C ASN A 98 7.78 4.32 -18.39
N THR A 99 8.38 3.30 -17.77
CA THR A 99 9.02 2.18 -18.48
C THR A 99 8.06 1.01 -18.73
N GLY A 100 6.80 1.11 -18.32
CA GLY A 100 5.78 0.07 -18.51
C GLY A 100 5.69 -0.96 -17.37
N THR A 101 6.59 -0.92 -16.39
CA THR A 101 6.48 -1.72 -15.17
C THR A 101 5.22 -1.31 -14.39
N ARG A 102 4.43 -2.30 -13.99
CA ARG A 102 3.22 -2.14 -13.19
C ARG A 102 3.46 -2.67 -11.80
N TYR A 103 2.89 -2.00 -10.81
CA TYR A 103 2.98 -2.37 -9.40
C TYR A 103 1.59 -2.51 -8.82
N ALA A 104 1.46 -3.43 -7.88
CA ALA A 104 0.26 -3.66 -7.09
C ALA A 104 0.64 -3.63 -5.60
N ALA A 105 0.00 -2.74 -4.86
CA ALA A 105 0.24 -2.58 -3.42
C ALA A 105 -1.09 -2.58 -2.66
N PRO A 106 -1.17 -3.16 -1.44
CA PRO A 106 -2.38 -3.05 -0.66
C PRO A 106 -2.60 -1.58 -0.28
N ASP A 107 -3.84 -1.14 -0.12
CA ASP A 107 -4.14 0.22 0.35
C ASP A 107 -3.50 0.52 1.73
N MET A 108 -3.22 -0.53 2.51
CA MET A 108 -2.45 -0.48 3.76
C MET A 108 -1.02 0.06 3.61
N ILE A 109 -0.46 0.13 2.39
CA ILE A 109 0.88 0.67 2.17
C ILE A 109 1.05 2.09 2.74
N ALA A 110 0.01 2.93 2.67
CA ALA A 110 0.03 4.27 3.26
C ALA A 110 0.24 4.22 4.78
N HIS A 111 -0.49 3.31 5.46
CA HIS A 111 -0.31 3.10 6.89
C HIS A 111 1.08 2.50 7.21
N TYR A 112 1.57 1.57 6.41
CA TYR A 112 2.89 0.96 6.63
C TYR A 112 4.02 1.99 6.49
N VAL A 113 3.93 2.88 5.50
CA VAL A 113 4.88 3.98 5.33
C VAL A 113 4.85 4.92 6.53
N VAL A 114 3.66 5.38 6.94
CA VAL A 114 3.51 6.42 7.96
C VAL A 114 3.74 5.90 9.38
N ALA A 115 3.21 4.72 9.71
CA ALA A 115 3.20 4.20 11.08
C ALA A 115 4.30 3.17 11.37
N HIS A 116 4.85 2.53 10.33
CA HIS A 116 5.83 1.45 10.47
C HIS A 116 7.15 1.71 9.73
N ASN A 117 7.36 2.93 9.24
CA ASN A 117 8.58 3.35 8.56
C ASN A 117 8.95 2.44 7.38
N TYR A 118 7.97 1.76 6.78
CA TYR A 118 8.22 0.92 5.62
C TYR A 118 8.84 1.76 4.50
N SER A 119 9.91 1.26 3.92
CA SER A 119 10.63 1.88 2.80
C SER A 119 10.30 1.10 1.51
N PRO A 120 9.38 1.59 0.67
CA PRO A 120 9.15 0.98 -0.64
C PRO A 120 10.42 1.06 -1.51
N PRO A 121 10.57 0.16 -2.50
CA PRO A 121 11.64 0.27 -3.50
C PRO A 121 11.60 1.62 -4.23
N GLN A 122 12.77 2.17 -4.55
CA GLN A 122 12.88 3.51 -5.15
C GLN A 122 12.14 3.59 -6.49
N GLU A 123 12.15 2.52 -7.28
CA GLU A 123 11.47 2.46 -8.57
C GLU A 123 9.94 2.58 -8.43
N PHE A 124 9.37 2.15 -7.30
CA PHE A 124 7.96 2.35 -6.99
C PHE A 124 7.68 3.80 -6.57
N VAL A 125 8.56 4.39 -5.75
CA VAL A 125 8.47 5.80 -5.33
C VAL A 125 8.50 6.71 -6.56
N ASP A 126 9.45 6.49 -7.45
CA ASP A 126 9.60 7.26 -8.69
C ASP A 126 8.38 7.09 -9.60
N ALA A 127 7.84 5.87 -9.73
CA ALA A 127 6.63 5.62 -10.52
C ALA A 127 5.41 6.32 -9.93
N ALA A 128 5.27 6.34 -8.60
CA ALA A 128 4.17 7.02 -7.93
C ALA A 128 4.24 8.55 -8.12
N LEU A 129 5.43 9.14 -8.10
CA LEU A 129 5.62 10.58 -8.29
C LEU A 129 5.48 11.02 -9.76
N ASN A 130 5.80 10.17 -10.73
CA ASN A 130 5.82 10.54 -12.16
C ASN A 130 4.50 10.27 -12.91
N ARG A 131 3.48 9.74 -12.23
CA ARG A 131 2.19 9.32 -12.81
C ARG A 131 1.40 10.43 -13.52
N ASP A 132 1.64 11.70 -13.18
CA ASP A 132 0.89 12.86 -13.69
C ASP A 132 1.39 13.37 -15.06
N ASN A 133 2.38 12.71 -15.67
CA ASN A 133 2.88 13.08 -17.01
C ASN A 133 2.19 12.30 -18.17
N ALA A 134 1.11 11.59 -17.89
CA ALA A 134 0.35 10.81 -18.86
C ALA A 134 -1.16 11.02 -18.71
N GLU A 135 -1.62 12.25 -18.93
CA GLU A 135 -3.01 12.57 -19.31
C GLU A 135 -3.04 13.19 -20.72
#